data_AF-D9WI14-F1
#
_entry.id   AF-D9WI14-F1
#
_cell.length_a   1.000
_cell.length_b   1.000
_cell.length_c   1.000
_cell.angle_alpha   90.00
_cell.angle_beta   90.00
_cell.angle_gamma   90.00
#
_symmetry.space_group_name_H-M   'P 1'
#
loop_
_entity.id
_entity.type
_entity.pdbx_description
1 polymer ?
#
loop_
_entity_poly.entity_id
_entity_poly.type
_entity_poly.pdbx_seq_one_letter_code
_entity_poly.pdbx_strand_id
1 'polypeptide(L)'
;MRFARLAAELRELRRSLADPLMDVLHRVLATTGLEVELSASPHALAARRRETLGNFLDVAASFAAQAGGPVDGEATLQSFLGFLRTAAQYEKGLDNALPGGENTVKVLTAHKSKGLEWDVVAVPGLVAKQFPSEQSRESWTANAKVLPHALRGDAATLPEVTAWDAKGLNAFKDAMKEHQRTEELRLGYVTFTRPRSLLLGSGHWWGPSQKRHRGPSSFLEALRTHCEAGYGEVEAWADEPEEGAENPALRETAADRAWPLPLDPEALARRRRAADAVLAHLTRLEAADGPPAADPHGPVAEDDPAWPEFTDEPYPYEDEEAYPYDAPPDAPDPYDEAYDGPYGDEHTYPHNPPPAPDGGPAPDGDLAPEEARLADSWDRDLDALAGELRRARATVHEVPVPHTLTASQLMRLAADPDGFARELARPMPRPPQPAARRGTRFHAWVESRFEALPLPFLGPDELPGGEDDEPEIADERELTALKEAFARTPYARRTPYRVEVPFQLTLAGRTVRGRIDAVYREPAAGAGDGQGYEIIDWKTGRSQDADPLQLAIYRLAWAEQHGLPLSAVSAAFLYVRSGEVVRPAELPGRAELERILTGEADETERDAEGVRNAFIDVEP
;
A
#
# COMPACT_ATOMS: atom_id res chain seq x y z
N MET A 1 -18.28 -2.17 -21.82
CA MET A 1 -18.01 -2.93 -20.58
C MET A 1 -16.51 -3.09 -20.28
N ARG A 2 -15.71 -3.85 -21.07
CA ARG A 2 -14.29 -4.10 -20.75
C ARG A 2 -13.40 -2.84 -20.72
N PHE A 3 -13.51 -1.98 -21.74
CA PHE A 3 -12.76 -0.71 -21.77
C PHE A 3 -13.18 0.27 -20.66
N ALA A 4 -14.46 0.29 -20.29
CA ALA A 4 -14.95 1.12 -19.20
C ALA A 4 -14.37 0.68 -17.84
N ARG A 5 -14.29 -0.65 -17.61
CA ARG A 5 -13.67 -1.22 -16.41
C ARG A 5 -12.17 -0.92 -16.35
N LEU A 6 -11.45 -1.13 -17.46
CA LEU A 6 -10.03 -0.78 -17.56
C LEU A 6 -9.80 0.72 -17.34
N ALA A 7 -10.65 1.57 -17.90
CA ALA A 7 -10.57 3.03 -17.69
C ALA A 7 -10.79 3.42 -16.23
N ALA A 8 -11.71 2.75 -15.52
CA ALA A 8 -11.93 2.96 -14.09
C ALA A 8 -10.71 2.52 -13.27
N GLU A 9 -10.16 1.32 -13.55
CA GLU A 9 -8.95 0.80 -12.90
C GLU A 9 -7.75 1.75 -13.09
N LEU A 10 -7.51 2.22 -14.33
CA LEU A 10 -6.44 3.19 -14.61
C LEU A 10 -6.66 4.54 -13.93
N ARG A 11 -7.92 5.00 -13.81
CA ARG A 11 -8.24 6.27 -13.14
C ARG A 11 -8.00 6.18 -11.63
N GLU A 12 -8.29 5.03 -11.02
CA GLU A 12 -7.98 4.75 -9.61
C GLU A 12 -6.46 4.74 -9.38
N LEU A 13 -5.71 3.99 -10.19
CA LEU A 13 -4.25 3.90 -10.08
C LEU A 13 -3.55 5.25 -10.32
N ARG A 14 -4.10 6.10 -11.18
CA ARG A 14 -3.58 7.46 -11.40
C ARG A 14 -3.74 8.36 -10.17
N ARG A 15 -4.80 8.17 -9.38
CA ARG A 15 -5.02 8.97 -8.16
C ARG A 15 -4.01 8.64 -7.06
N SER A 16 -3.49 7.42 -7.04
CA SER A 16 -2.46 6.98 -6.08
C SER A 16 -1.03 7.30 -6.51
N LEU A 17 -0.77 7.95 -7.64
CA LEU A 17 0.61 8.16 -8.12
C LEU A 17 1.48 9.05 -7.20
N ALA A 18 0.85 9.82 -6.33
CA ALA A 18 1.52 10.64 -5.32
C ALA A 18 1.81 9.87 -4.03
N ASP A 19 1.29 8.66 -3.88
CA ASP A 19 1.57 7.80 -2.72
C ASP A 19 3.04 7.31 -2.77
N PRO A 20 3.60 6.89 -1.63
CA PRO A 20 4.92 6.26 -1.59
C PRO A 20 5.05 5.12 -2.61
N LEU A 21 6.24 4.98 -3.23
CA LEU A 21 6.50 4.01 -4.30
C LEU A 21 5.97 2.60 -4.00
N MET A 22 6.22 2.09 -2.78
CA MET A 22 5.80 0.75 -2.39
C MET A 22 4.27 0.60 -2.36
N ASP A 23 3.57 1.63 -1.90
CA ASP A 23 2.09 1.63 -1.86
C ASP A 23 1.52 1.62 -3.28
N VAL A 24 2.12 2.39 -4.19
CA VAL A 24 1.74 2.39 -5.61
C VAL A 24 1.95 1.00 -6.22
N LEU A 25 3.09 0.38 -5.99
CA LEU A 25 3.41 -0.95 -6.53
C LEU A 25 2.45 -2.02 -6.00
N HIS A 26 2.22 -2.07 -4.68
CA HIS A 26 1.27 -3.01 -4.09
C HIS A 26 -0.16 -2.78 -4.57
N ARG A 27 -0.57 -1.51 -4.75
CA ARG A 27 -1.88 -1.19 -5.32
C ARG A 27 -2.01 -1.65 -6.75
N VAL A 28 -0.99 -1.45 -7.60
CA VAL A 28 -0.98 -1.99 -8.97
C VAL A 28 -1.09 -3.52 -8.97
N LEU A 29 -0.35 -4.21 -8.11
CA LEU A 29 -0.40 -5.67 -7.99
C LEU A 29 -1.80 -6.16 -7.56
N ALA A 30 -2.40 -5.50 -6.57
CA ALA A 30 -3.74 -5.82 -6.11
C ALA A 30 -4.83 -5.54 -7.16
N THR A 31 -4.78 -4.38 -7.83
CA THR A 31 -5.77 -4.00 -8.86
C THR A 31 -5.67 -4.88 -10.11
N THR A 32 -4.47 -5.24 -10.53
CA THR A 32 -4.27 -6.12 -11.70
C THR A 32 -4.56 -7.58 -11.39
N GLY A 33 -4.54 -7.99 -10.12
CA GLY A 33 -4.70 -9.37 -9.70
C GLY A 33 -3.51 -10.27 -10.05
N LEU A 34 -2.35 -9.67 -10.36
CA LEU A 34 -1.17 -10.40 -10.80
C LEU A 34 -0.73 -11.43 -9.77
N GLU A 35 -0.73 -11.09 -8.48
CA GLU A 35 -0.35 -12.02 -7.40
C GLU A 35 -1.26 -13.26 -7.35
N VAL A 36 -2.56 -13.08 -7.58
CA VAL A 36 -3.54 -14.18 -7.63
C VAL A 36 -3.27 -15.06 -8.85
N GLU A 37 -2.98 -14.46 -10.00
CA GLU A 37 -2.64 -15.21 -11.22
C GLU A 37 -1.34 -16.01 -11.06
N LEU A 38 -0.33 -15.41 -10.44
CA LEU A 38 0.93 -16.07 -10.11
C LEU A 38 0.70 -17.23 -9.16
N SER A 39 -0.13 -17.06 -8.14
CA SER A 39 -0.48 -18.09 -7.15
C SER A 39 -1.30 -19.24 -7.75
N ALA A 40 -2.15 -18.94 -8.74
CA ALA A 40 -2.98 -19.92 -9.44
C ALA A 40 -2.25 -20.63 -10.61
N SER A 41 -0.94 -20.47 -10.75
CA SER A 41 -0.13 -21.16 -11.77
C SER A 41 0.37 -22.53 -11.24
N PRO A 42 0.75 -23.48 -12.13
CA PRO A 42 1.30 -24.77 -11.70
C PRO A 42 2.43 -24.57 -10.68
N HIS A 43 2.47 -25.39 -9.61
CA HIS A 43 3.25 -25.11 -8.39
C HIS A 43 4.73 -24.72 -8.65
N ALA A 44 5.42 -25.41 -9.57
CA ALA A 44 6.81 -25.12 -9.90
C ALA A 44 7.01 -23.75 -10.60
N LEU A 45 6.04 -23.33 -11.42
CA LEU A 45 6.08 -22.06 -12.14
C LEU A 45 5.60 -20.89 -11.26
N ALA A 46 4.63 -21.14 -10.38
CA ALA A 46 4.09 -20.18 -9.44
C ALA A 46 5.12 -19.72 -8.41
N ALA A 47 5.86 -20.65 -7.80
CA ALA A 47 6.91 -20.32 -6.83
C ALA A 47 8.00 -19.43 -7.45
N ARG A 48 8.48 -19.79 -8.65
CA ARG A 48 9.51 -19.03 -9.38
C ARG A 48 9.06 -17.60 -9.74
N ARG A 49 7.83 -17.46 -10.24
CA ARG A 49 7.32 -16.14 -10.63
C ARG A 49 7.08 -15.24 -9.42
N ARG A 50 6.68 -15.81 -8.27
CA ARG A 50 6.58 -15.08 -7.01
C ARG A 50 7.96 -14.64 -6.49
N GLU A 51 8.96 -15.51 -6.55
CA GLU A 51 10.35 -15.16 -6.20
C GLU A 51 10.86 -14.01 -7.07
N THR A 52 10.61 -14.06 -8.39
CA THR A 52 11.01 -12.99 -9.31
C THR A 52 10.32 -11.66 -9.00
N LEU A 53 9.01 -11.70 -8.70
CA LEU A 53 8.26 -10.51 -8.29
C LEU A 53 8.76 -9.96 -6.94
N GLY A 54 9.08 -10.85 -5.99
CA GLY A 54 9.69 -10.50 -4.71
C GLY A 54 11.01 -9.77 -4.90
N ASN A 55 11.92 -10.32 -5.70
CA ASN A 55 13.21 -9.68 -6.01
C ASN A 55 13.02 -8.29 -6.65
N PHE A 56 12.01 -8.12 -7.51
CA PHE A 56 11.69 -6.81 -8.08
C PHE A 56 11.20 -5.82 -7.01
N LEU A 57 10.36 -6.26 -6.07
CA LEU A 57 9.90 -5.44 -4.94
C LEU A 57 11.06 -5.11 -3.99
N ASP A 58 12.02 -6.01 -3.79
CA ASP A 58 13.21 -5.76 -2.98
C ASP A 58 14.13 -4.69 -3.60
N VAL A 59 14.27 -4.72 -4.94
CA VAL A 59 14.97 -3.66 -5.68
C VAL A 59 14.25 -2.33 -5.53
N ALA A 60 12.92 -2.31 -5.64
CA ALA A 60 12.13 -1.10 -5.46
C ALA A 60 12.22 -0.54 -4.02
N ALA A 61 12.20 -1.42 -3.02
CA ALA A 61 12.35 -1.05 -1.62
C ALA A 61 13.75 -0.50 -1.32
N SER A 62 14.80 -1.12 -1.88
CA SER A 62 16.18 -0.65 -1.77
C SER A 62 16.37 0.72 -2.42
N PHE A 63 15.78 0.92 -3.60
CA PHE A 63 15.74 2.22 -4.26
C PHE A 63 15.03 3.27 -3.41
N ALA A 64 13.86 2.94 -2.85
CA ALA A 64 13.11 3.86 -2.00
C ALA A 64 13.88 4.23 -0.73
N ALA A 65 14.59 3.28 -0.12
CA ALA A 65 15.42 3.51 1.06
C ALA A 65 16.64 4.40 0.77
N GLN A 66 17.24 4.29 -0.42
CA GLN A 66 18.36 5.14 -0.85
C GLN A 66 17.91 6.54 -1.28
N ALA A 67 16.80 6.63 -2.02
CA ALA A 67 16.27 7.89 -2.53
C ALA A 67 15.57 8.72 -1.43
N GLY A 68 14.98 8.09 -0.41
CA GLY A 68 14.28 8.77 0.69
C GLY A 68 15.19 9.39 1.77
N GLY A 69 16.48 9.61 1.48
CA GLY A 69 17.39 10.31 2.38
C GLY A 69 17.10 11.81 2.44
N PRO A 70 17.60 12.55 3.45
CA PRO A 70 17.32 13.99 3.62
C PRO A 70 17.86 14.92 2.52
N VAL A 71 18.52 14.37 1.49
CA VAL A 71 19.24 15.12 0.44
C VAL A 71 18.61 14.94 -0.94
N ASP A 72 17.99 13.79 -1.22
CA ASP A 72 17.33 13.48 -2.48
C ASP A 72 15.82 13.38 -2.22
N GLY A 73 14.99 13.94 -3.09
CA GLY A 73 13.54 14.05 -2.86
C GLY A 73 12.82 12.71 -2.68
N GLU A 74 11.54 12.77 -2.33
CA GLU A 74 10.69 11.58 -2.11
C GLU A 74 10.84 10.53 -3.23
N ALA A 75 10.93 9.25 -2.86
CA ALA A 75 10.99 8.14 -3.80
C ALA A 75 9.66 7.99 -4.55
N THR A 76 9.54 8.68 -5.68
CA THR A 76 8.34 8.66 -6.53
C THR A 76 8.38 7.54 -7.58
N LEU A 77 7.21 7.18 -8.13
CA LEU A 77 7.15 6.27 -9.27
C LEU A 77 7.96 6.78 -10.47
N GLN A 78 7.96 8.10 -10.70
CA GLN A 78 8.67 8.68 -11.84
C GLN A 78 10.19 8.53 -11.73
N SER A 79 10.77 8.74 -10.53
CA SER A 79 12.20 8.53 -10.32
C SER A 79 12.57 7.05 -10.44
N PHE A 80 11.72 6.15 -9.94
CA PHE A 80 11.92 4.71 -10.09
C PHE A 80 11.86 4.25 -11.56
N LEU A 81 10.90 4.74 -12.35
CA LEU A 81 10.84 4.47 -13.79
C LEU A 81 12.07 5.02 -14.53
N GLY A 82 12.58 6.18 -14.10
CA GLY A 82 13.85 6.73 -14.60
C GLY A 82 15.02 5.80 -14.30
N PHE A 83 15.13 5.32 -13.06
CA PHE A 83 16.10 4.32 -12.64
C PHE A 83 16.01 3.04 -13.49
N LEU A 84 14.82 2.48 -13.68
CA LEU A 84 14.63 1.28 -14.49
C LEU A 84 15.02 1.48 -15.97
N ARG A 85 14.74 2.66 -16.54
CA ARG A 85 15.17 2.99 -17.91
C ARG A 85 16.69 3.10 -18.01
N THR A 86 17.32 3.74 -17.04
CA THR A 86 18.78 3.84 -16.95
C THR A 86 19.42 2.47 -16.79
N ALA A 87 18.90 1.64 -15.88
CA ALA A 87 19.36 0.27 -15.70
C ALA A 87 19.17 -0.55 -16.99
N ALA A 88 18.04 -0.43 -17.68
CA ALA A 88 17.82 -1.11 -18.96
C ALA A 88 18.78 -0.62 -20.07
N GLN A 89 19.06 0.68 -20.14
CA GLN A 89 19.87 1.30 -21.19
C GLN A 89 21.38 1.08 -20.98
N TYR A 90 21.85 1.23 -19.75
CA TYR A 90 23.28 1.27 -19.43
C TYR A 90 23.77 0.03 -18.66
N GLU A 91 22.91 -0.59 -17.84
CA GLU A 91 23.25 -1.76 -17.01
C GLU A 91 22.67 -3.08 -17.57
N LYS A 92 21.97 -3.00 -18.72
CA LYS A 92 21.36 -4.13 -19.44
C LYS A 92 20.31 -4.88 -18.61
N GLY A 93 19.64 -4.16 -17.72
CA GLY A 93 18.56 -4.64 -16.87
C GLY A 93 18.96 -4.74 -15.40
N LEU A 94 18.01 -5.16 -14.57
CA LEU A 94 18.26 -5.38 -13.15
C LEU A 94 19.06 -6.66 -12.94
N ASP A 95 20.00 -6.62 -11.98
CA ASP A 95 20.80 -7.78 -11.61
C ASP A 95 19.89 -8.83 -10.96
N ASN A 96 19.49 -9.82 -11.74
CA ASN A 96 18.68 -10.93 -11.25
C ASN A 96 19.58 -12.02 -10.70
N ALA A 97 19.39 -12.37 -9.43
CA ALA A 97 19.96 -13.59 -8.88
C ALA A 97 19.56 -14.80 -9.75
N LEU A 98 20.48 -15.75 -9.92
CA LEU A 98 20.13 -17.04 -10.52
C LEU A 98 19.01 -17.64 -9.67
N PRO A 99 17.93 -18.18 -10.27
CA PRO A 99 16.79 -18.70 -9.51
C PRO A 99 17.26 -19.65 -8.41
N GLY A 100 16.75 -19.59 -7.19
CA GLY A 100 17.24 -20.43 -6.09
C GLY A 100 16.82 -21.91 -6.16
N GLY A 101 15.94 -22.29 -7.09
CA GLY A 101 15.31 -23.62 -7.10
C GLY A 101 16.16 -24.75 -7.71
N GLU A 102 16.09 -25.93 -7.08
CA GLU A 102 16.72 -27.20 -7.51
C GLU A 102 16.22 -27.70 -8.88
N ASN A 103 14.99 -27.36 -9.29
CA ASN A 103 14.36 -27.83 -10.53
C ASN A 103 14.35 -26.77 -11.65
N THR A 104 15.51 -26.17 -11.96
CA THR A 104 15.60 -25.18 -13.05
C THR A 104 16.87 -25.35 -13.88
N VAL A 105 16.74 -25.15 -15.20
CA VAL A 105 17.89 -25.01 -16.11
C VAL A 105 18.43 -23.60 -15.96
N LYS A 106 19.70 -23.47 -15.57
CA LYS A 106 20.39 -22.18 -15.45
C LYS A 106 20.98 -21.79 -16.80
N VAL A 107 20.56 -20.65 -17.33
CA VAL A 107 21.15 -20.05 -18.54
C VAL A 107 22.01 -18.88 -18.10
N LEU A 108 23.31 -18.98 -18.33
CA LEU A 108 24.30 -18.01 -17.89
C LEU A 108 25.49 -17.98 -18.86
N THR A 109 26.26 -16.90 -18.81
CA THR A 109 27.45 -16.74 -19.66
C THR A 109 28.61 -17.60 -19.14
N ALA A 110 29.53 -17.99 -20.03
CA ALA A 110 30.74 -18.73 -19.67
C ALA A 110 31.50 -18.08 -18.49
N HIS A 111 31.61 -16.74 -18.48
CA HIS A 111 32.23 -15.99 -17.40
C HIS A 111 31.53 -16.17 -16.04
N LYS A 112 30.19 -16.08 -16.01
CA LYS A 112 29.39 -16.28 -14.79
C LYS A 112 29.40 -17.74 -14.28
N SER A 113 29.95 -18.68 -15.04
CA SER A 113 30.05 -20.09 -14.64
C SER A 113 31.24 -20.40 -13.74
N LYS A 114 32.20 -19.48 -13.62
CA LYS A 114 33.43 -19.68 -12.85
C LYS A 114 33.13 -19.99 -11.38
N GLY A 115 33.70 -21.07 -10.86
CA GLY A 115 33.51 -21.49 -9.47
C GLY A 115 32.22 -22.27 -9.19
N LEU A 116 31.38 -22.46 -10.22
CA LEU A 116 30.17 -23.26 -10.14
C LEU A 116 30.35 -24.60 -10.86
N GLU A 117 29.53 -25.59 -10.51
CA GLU A 117 29.56 -26.94 -11.11
C GLU A 117 28.14 -27.50 -11.26
N TRP A 118 27.90 -28.29 -12.31
CA TRP A 118 26.61 -28.90 -12.61
C TRP A 118 26.78 -30.33 -13.12
N ASP A 119 25.76 -31.18 -12.99
CA ASP A 119 25.84 -32.54 -13.54
C ASP A 119 25.94 -32.56 -15.06
N VAL A 120 25.14 -31.71 -15.71
CA VAL A 120 25.08 -31.57 -17.16
C VAL A 120 25.30 -30.11 -17.54
N VAL A 121 26.22 -29.86 -18.47
CA VAL A 121 26.46 -28.52 -19.03
C VAL A 121 26.28 -28.59 -20.54
N ALA A 122 25.41 -27.72 -21.06
CA ALA A 122 25.25 -27.52 -22.49
C ALA A 122 25.91 -26.20 -22.91
N VAL A 123 26.79 -26.27 -23.91
CA VAL A 123 27.50 -25.13 -24.51
C VAL A 123 27.02 -24.99 -25.95
N PRO A 124 25.88 -24.30 -26.17
CA PRO A 124 25.40 -24.01 -27.52
C PRO A 124 26.19 -22.87 -28.16
N GLY A 125 26.20 -22.82 -29.48
CA GLY A 125 26.78 -21.69 -30.22
C GLY A 125 28.30 -21.74 -30.34
N LEU A 126 28.91 -22.92 -30.36
CA LEU A 126 30.32 -23.14 -30.68
C LEU A 126 30.57 -22.93 -32.19
N VAL A 127 30.46 -21.67 -32.61
CA VAL A 127 30.51 -21.23 -34.00
C VAL A 127 31.75 -20.38 -34.21
N ALA A 128 32.38 -20.51 -35.39
CA ALA A 128 33.56 -19.75 -35.76
C ALA A 128 33.35 -18.25 -35.54
N LYS A 129 34.38 -17.57 -35.02
CA LYS A 129 34.41 -16.15 -34.65
C LYS A 129 33.50 -15.73 -33.49
N GLN A 130 32.65 -16.61 -32.98
CA GLN A 130 31.77 -16.32 -31.84
C GLN A 130 32.36 -16.87 -30.54
N PHE A 131 32.70 -18.17 -30.50
CA PHE A 131 33.39 -18.76 -29.36
C PHE A 131 34.34 -19.88 -29.81
N PRO A 132 35.67 -19.66 -29.76
CA PRO A 132 36.35 -18.48 -29.22
C PRO A 132 36.15 -17.20 -30.05
N SER A 133 36.11 -16.04 -29.40
CA SER A 133 36.04 -14.74 -30.07
C SER A 133 37.39 -14.35 -30.66
N GLU A 134 37.40 -13.90 -31.92
CA GLU A 134 38.60 -13.33 -32.56
C GLU A 134 38.68 -11.80 -32.41
N GLN A 135 37.62 -11.18 -31.88
CA GLN A 135 37.59 -9.74 -31.66
C GLN A 135 38.48 -9.41 -30.46
N SER A 136 39.56 -8.67 -30.73
CA SER A 136 40.41 -8.14 -29.66
C SER A 136 39.64 -7.11 -28.84
N ARG A 137 39.86 -7.14 -27.52
CA ARG A 137 39.42 -6.08 -26.60
C ARG A 137 39.81 -4.69 -27.08
N GLU A 138 39.05 -3.70 -26.63
CA GLU A 138 39.27 -2.29 -26.94
C GLU A 138 40.72 -1.87 -26.65
N SER A 139 41.43 -1.43 -27.68
CA SER A 139 42.83 -1.02 -27.57
C SER A 139 42.94 0.39 -26.97
N TRP A 140 43.73 0.56 -25.92
CA TRP A 140 44.03 1.88 -25.33
C TRP A 140 44.73 2.85 -26.29
N THR A 141 45.38 2.33 -27.34
CA THR A 141 45.97 3.16 -28.40
C THR A 141 44.93 3.76 -29.35
N ALA A 142 43.68 3.28 -29.30
CA ALA A 142 42.58 3.75 -30.14
C ALA A 142 41.40 4.33 -29.33
N ASN A 143 41.24 3.92 -28.06
CA ASN A 143 40.11 4.31 -27.20
C ASN A 143 40.59 5.03 -25.95
N ALA A 144 40.22 6.31 -25.81
CA ALA A 144 40.64 7.16 -24.69
C ALA A 144 40.11 6.72 -23.32
N LYS A 145 39.03 5.92 -23.27
CA LYS A 145 38.47 5.36 -22.03
C LYS A 145 39.27 4.19 -21.44
N VAL A 146 40.17 3.59 -22.21
CA VAL A 146 40.96 2.44 -21.76
C VAL A 146 42.30 2.92 -21.23
N LEU A 147 42.62 2.56 -19.99
CA LEU A 147 43.88 2.95 -19.34
C LEU A 147 45.09 2.34 -20.09
N PRO A 148 46.14 3.12 -20.40
CA PRO A 148 47.37 2.61 -20.97
C PRO A 148 47.97 1.46 -20.16
N HIS A 149 48.42 0.40 -20.81
CA HIS A 149 48.91 -0.82 -20.14
C HIS A 149 50.01 -0.55 -19.10
N ALA A 150 50.91 0.40 -19.38
CA ALA A 150 52.00 0.76 -18.47
C ALA A 150 51.53 1.35 -17.13
N LEU A 151 50.29 1.85 -17.05
CA LEU A 151 49.71 2.40 -15.83
C LEU A 151 48.85 1.39 -15.06
N ARG A 152 48.62 0.20 -15.62
CA ARG A 152 47.83 -0.86 -14.96
C ARG A 152 48.72 -1.68 -14.01
N GLY A 153 48.13 -2.21 -12.94
CA GLY A 153 48.84 -3.07 -11.99
C GLY A 153 49.28 -4.43 -12.57
N ASP A 154 48.61 -4.89 -13.62
CA ASP A 154 48.86 -6.14 -14.35
C ASP A 154 49.72 -5.94 -15.62
N ALA A 155 50.43 -4.82 -15.74
CA ALA A 155 51.22 -4.46 -16.92
C ALA A 155 52.17 -5.57 -17.40
N ALA A 156 52.75 -6.34 -16.48
CA ALA A 156 53.70 -7.41 -16.79
C ALA A 156 53.09 -8.59 -17.59
N THR A 157 51.77 -8.76 -17.58
CA THR A 157 51.06 -9.82 -18.32
C THR A 157 50.46 -9.34 -19.64
N LEU A 158 50.52 -8.04 -19.92
CA LEU A 158 49.89 -7.41 -21.07
C LEU A 158 50.93 -7.13 -22.18
N PRO A 159 50.54 -7.17 -23.45
CA PRO A 159 51.41 -6.73 -24.54
C PRO A 159 51.86 -5.28 -24.38
N GLU A 160 53.11 -4.98 -24.75
CA GLU A 160 53.68 -3.62 -24.73
C GLU A 160 53.90 -3.07 -26.15
N VAL A 161 53.80 -1.75 -26.32
CA VAL A 161 54.18 -1.06 -27.55
C VAL A 161 55.69 -0.83 -27.53
N THR A 162 56.44 -1.65 -28.28
CA THR A 162 57.91 -1.59 -28.32
C THR A 162 58.47 -0.47 -29.19
N ALA A 163 57.68 0.02 -30.16
CA ALA A 163 58.05 1.14 -31.04
C ALA A 163 56.82 1.95 -31.45
N TRP A 164 56.96 3.27 -31.47
CA TRP A 164 55.92 4.23 -31.83
C TRP A 164 55.95 4.60 -33.32
N ASP A 165 56.00 3.57 -34.16
CA ASP A 165 55.87 3.69 -35.62
C ASP A 165 54.77 2.73 -36.13
N ALA A 166 54.43 2.82 -37.42
CA ALA A 166 53.39 1.97 -38.01
C ALA A 166 53.68 0.45 -37.85
N LYS A 167 54.96 0.06 -37.85
CA LYS A 167 55.38 -1.34 -37.71
C LYS A 167 55.21 -1.82 -36.27
N GLY A 168 55.60 -1.01 -35.29
CA GLY A 168 55.45 -1.29 -33.86
C GLY A 168 53.99 -1.34 -33.43
N LEU A 169 53.15 -0.45 -33.96
CA LEU A 169 51.70 -0.50 -33.70
C LEU A 169 51.04 -1.75 -34.31
N ASN A 170 51.47 -2.19 -35.50
CA ASN A 170 50.98 -3.44 -36.09
C ASN A 170 51.42 -4.66 -35.27
N ALA A 171 52.69 -4.70 -34.83
CA ALA A 171 53.19 -5.76 -33.95
C ALA A 171 52.44 -5.81 -32.62
N PHE A 172 52.10 -4.65 -32.03
CA PHE A 172 51.28 -4.57 -30.84
C PHE A 172 49.86 -5.14 -31.07
N LYS A 173 49.21 -4.79 -32.20
CA LYS A 173 47.91 -5.36 -32.56
C LYS A 173 47.95 -6.88 -32.71
N ASP A 174 49.01 -7.43 -33.30
CA ASP A 174 49.17 -8.88 -33.43
C ASP A 174 49.40 -9.56 -32.08
N ALA A 175 50.20 -8.94 -31.20
CA ALA A 175 50.37 -9.41 -29.82
C ALA A 175 49.06 -9.36 -29.02
N MET A 176 48.21 -8.35 -29.22
CA MET A 176 46.87 -8.26 -28.62
C MET A 176 45.93 -9.37 -29.10
N LYS A 177 45.98 -9.75 -30.38
CA LYS A 177 45.21 -10.89 -30.90
C LYS A 177 45.64 -12.21 -30.26
N GLU A 178 46.94 -12.43 -30.12
CA GLU A 178 47.46 -13.65 -29.49
C GLU A 178 47.14 -13.70 -28.00
N HIS A 179 47.19 -12.55 -27.31
CA HIS A 179 46.74 -12.42 -25.94
C HIS A 179 45.24 -12.76 -25.81
N GLN A 180 44.38 -12.19 -26.66
CA GLN A 180 42.94 -12.52 -26.69
C GLN A 180 42.71 -14.01 -26.93
N ARG A 181 43.41 -14.62 -27.90
CA ARG A 181 43.32 -16.06 -28.19
C ARG A 181 43.63 -16.91 -26.95
N THR A 182 44.61 -16.49 -26.15
CA THR A 182 44.98 -17.16 -24.90
C THR A 182 43.90 -16.99 -23.82
N GLU A 183 43.33 -15.79 -23.68
CA GLU A 183 42.21 -15.55 -22.73
C GLU A 183 40.96 -16.35 -23.11
N GLU A 184 40.59 -16.39 -24.40
CA GLU A 184 39.48 -17.21 -24.89
C GLU A 184 39.71 -18.71 -24.66
N LEU A 185 40.95 -19.18 -24.80
CA LEU A 185 41.31 -20.56 -24.47
C LEU A 185 41.14 -20.86 -22.98
N ARG A 186 41.46 -19.91 -22.09
CA ARG A 186 41.21 -20.04 -20.65
C ARG A 186 39.72 -20.05 -20.34
N LEU A 187 38.94 -19.20 -21.01
CA LEU A 187 37.49 -19.19 -20.87
C LEU A 187 36.87 -20.50 -21.35
N GLY A 188 37.37 -21.05 -22.47
CA GLY A 188 37.05 -22.39 -22.95
C GLY A 188 37.37 -23.45 -21.89
N TYR A 189 38.59 -23.44 -21.33
CA TYR A 189 38.96 -24.37 -20.27
C TYR A 189 38.02 -24.30 -19.05
N VAL A 190 37.68 -23.09 -18.57
CA VAL A 190 36.72 -22.93 -17.48
C VAL A 190 35.37 -23.55 -17.87
N THR A 191 34.83 -23.19 -19.04
CA THR A 191 33.52 -23.65 -19.50
C THR A 191 33.43 -25.17 -19.62
N PHE A 192 34.44 -25.80 -20.23
CA PHE A 192 34.45 -27.23 -20.53
C PHE A 192 34.78 -28.09 -19.29
N THR A 193 35.20 -27.48 -18.18
CA THR A 193 35.47 -28.14 -16.90
C THR A 193 34.39 -27.93 -15.85
N ARG A 194 33.29 -27.24 -16.18
CA ARG A 194 32.12 -27.09 -15.29
C ARG A 194 31.25 -28.35 -15.12
N PRO A 195 31.12 -29.27 -16.11
CA PRO A 195 30.26 -30.45 -15.94
C PRO A 195 30.91 -31.52 -15.07
N ARG A 196 30.11 -32.15 -14.19
CA ARG A 196 30.51 -33.31 -13.38
C ARG A 196 30.36 -34.63 -14.13
N SER A 197 29.34 -34.73 -15.00
CA SER A 197 29.00 -36.00 -15.67
C SER A 197 28.87 -35.91 -17.19
N LEU A 198 28.30 -34.81 -17.72
CA LEU A 198 28.01 -34.71 -19.15
C LEU A 198 28.23 -33.29 -19.69
N LEU A 199 29.00 -33.20 -20.78
CA LEU A 199 29.16 -32.00 -21.58
C LEU A 199 28.45 -32.18 -22.93
N LEU A 200 27.57 -31.24 -23.28
CA LEU A 200 26.92 -31.17 -24.59
C LEU A 200 27.44 -29.93 -25.33
N GLY A 201 27.98 -30.09 -26.53
CA GLY A 201 28.44 -28.98 -27.36
C GLY A 201 27.69 -28.96 -28.68
N SER A 202 27.25 -27.78 -29.13
CA SER A 202 26.59 -27.63 -30.43
C SER A 202 26.98 -26.33 -31.12
N GLY A 203 26.93 -26.34 -32.45
CA GLY A 203 27.15 -25.19 -33.32
C GLY A 203 26.15 -25.19 -34.46
N HIS A 204 26.14 -24.12 -35.25
CA HIS A 204 25.25 -23.98 -36.41
C HIS A 204 25.97 -23.28 -37.55
N TRP A 205 25.56 -23.60 -38.79
CA TRP A 205 26.09 -22.95 -40.00
C TRP A 205 25.55 -21.54 -40.21
N TRP A 206 24.31 -21.24 -39.82
CA TRP A 206 23.76 -19.88 -39.88
C TRP A 206 23.04 -19.52 -38.58
N GLY A 207 23.23 -18.28 -38.14
CA GLY A 207 22.39 -17.71 -37.09
C GLY A 207 21.09 -17.12 -37.67
N PRO A 208 20.27 -16.46 -36.85
CA PRO A 208 18.92 -16.04 -37.23
C PRO A 208 18.87 -14.98 -38.34
N SER A 209 19.90 -14.16 -38.50
CA SER A 209 19.89 -13.00 -39.42
C SER A 209 21.03 -13.00 -40.44
N GLN A 210 21.98 -13.92 -40.34
CA GLN A 210 23.21 -13.89 -41.13
C GLN A 210 22.99 -14.47 -42.54
N LYS A 211 23.45 -13.75 -43.58
CA LYS A 211 23.40 -14.21 -44.98
C LYS A 211 24.52 -15.19 -45.34
N ARG A 212 25.71 -15.03 -44.74
CA ARG A 212 26.87 -15.92 -44.93
C ARG A 212 26.87 -17.01 -43.87
N HIS A 213 27.19 -18.24 -44.25
CA HIS A 213 27.40 -19.31 -43.27
C HIS A 213 28.66 -19.04 -42.45
N ARG A 214 28.62 -19.46 -41.19
CA ARG A 214 29.72 -19.52 -40.24
C ARG A 214 30.07 -21.00 -40.07
N GLY A 215 31.36 -21.34 -40.05
CA GLY A 215 31.80 -22.71 -39.80
C GLY A 215 31.73 -23.12 -38.33
N PRO A 216 31.97 -24.40 -38.02
CA PRO A 216 32.20 -24.83 -36.64
C PRO A 216 33.37 -24.07 -36.03
N SER A 217 33.34 -23.83 -34.72
CA SER A 217 34.50 -23.24 -34.04
C SER A 217 35.61 -24.28 -33.83
N SER A 218 36.83 -23.81 -33.59
CA SER A 218 37.96 -24.67 -33.22
C SER A 218 37.68 -25.50 -31.95
N PHE A 219 36.85 -25.00 -31.04
CA PHE A 219 36.41 -25.75 -29.86
C PHE A 219 35.43 -26.87 -30.22
N LEU A 220 34.50 -26.64 -31.15
CA LEU A 220 33.60 -27.69 -31.63
C LEU A 220 34.35 -28.78 -32.40
N GLU A 221 35.31 -28.40 -33.23
CA GLU A 221 36.18 -29.35 -33.95
C GLU A 221 37.05 -30.17 -33.00
N ALA A 222 37.61 -29.53 -31.96
CA ALA A 222 38.36 -30.23 -30.91
C ALA A 222 37.47 -31.22 -30.14
N LEU A 223 36.23 -30.82 -29.81
CA LEU A 223 35.26 -31.68 -29.13
C LEU A 223 34.89 -32.88 -30.02
N ARG A 224 34.64 -32.64 -31.31
CA ARG A 224 34.40 -33.71 -32.29
C ARG A 224 35.56 -34.70 -32.36
N THR A 225 36.79 -34.19 -32.47
CA THR A 225 38.00 -35.02 -32.52
C THR A 225 38.13 -35.88 -31.25
N HIS A 226 37.77 -35.33 -30.09
CA HIS A 226 37.76 -36.04 -28.82
C HIS A 226 36.71 -37.16 -28.79
N CYS A 227 35.49 -36.91 -29.30
CA CYS A 227 34.46 -37.95 -29.46
C CYS A 227 34.89 -39.05 -30.44
N GLU A 228 35.45 -38.68 -31.60
CA GLU A 228 35.96 -39.63 -32.61
C GLU A 228 37.12 -40.48 -32.07
N ALA A 229 37.88 -39.99 -31.08
CA ALA A 229 38.90 -40.76 -30.37
C ALA A 229 38.33 -41.74 -29.32
N GLY A 230 37.00 -41.81 -29.16
CA GLY A 230 36.31 -42.77 -28.29
C GLY A 230 35.94 -42.25 -26.90
N TYR A 231 36.12 -40.95 -26.64
CA TYR A 231 35.81 -40.33 -25.34
C TYR A 231 34.41 -39.67 -25.29
N GLY A 232 33.58 -39.92 -26.30
CA GLY A 232 32.22 -39.39 -26.40
C GLY A 232 31.52 -39.86 -27.66
N GLU A 233 30.35 -39.29 -27.93
CA GLU A 233 29.53 -39.60 -29.10
C GLU A 233 29.27 -38.31 -29.89
N VAL A 234 29.23 -38.44 -31.23
CA VAL A 234 28.76 -37.37 -32.12
C VAL A 234 27.33 -37.73 -32.53
N GLU A 235 26.35 -37.12 -31.86
CA GLU A 235 24.93 -37.39 -32.11
C GLU A 235 24.51 -36.96 -33.53
N ALA A 236 24.93 -35.75 -33.94
CA ALA A 236 24.66 -35.21 -35.27
C ALA A 236 25.78 -34.27 -35.72
N TRP A 237 26.22 -34.42 -36.97
CA TRP A 237 27.14 -33.50 -37.63
C TRP A 237 26.59 -33.16 -39.01
N ALA A 238 26.24 -31.89 -39.22
CA ALA A 238 25.72 -31.43 -40.50
C ALA A 238 26.87 -31.10 -41.47
N ASP A 239 26.75 -31.54 -42.72
CA ASP A 239 27.69 -31.21 -43.78
C ASP A 239 27.74 -29.69 -44.04
N GLU A 240 28.85 -29.24 -44.61
CA GLU A 240 29.01 -27.85 -45.03
C GLU A 240 27.98 -27.51 -46.12
N PRO A 241 27.26 -26.38 -45.98
CA PRO A 241 26.32 -25.94 -47.01
C PRO A 241 26.98 -25.78 -48.38
N GLU A 242 26.24 -26.16 -49.43
CA GLU A 242 26.69 -25.97 -50.80
C GLU A 242 26.97 -24.49 -51.12
N GLU A 243 27.88 -24.27 -52.08
CA GLU A 243 28.21 -22.93 -52.54
C GLU A 243 26.96 -22.24 -53.12
N GLY A 244 26.56 -21.12 -52.50
CA GLY A 244 25.35 -20.39 -52.87
C GLY A 244 24.08 -20.78 -52.09
N ALA A 245 24.16 -21.70 -51.12
CA ALA A 245 23.05 -21.99 -50.22
C ALA A 245 22.65 -20.75 -49.40
N GLU A 246 21.35 -20.46 -49.35
CA GLU A 246 20.78 -19.35 -48.59
C GLU A 246 20.34 -19.79 -47.20
N ASN A 247 20.48 -18.90 -46.21
CA ASN A 247 20.04 -19.15 -44.85
C ASN A 247 18.51 -19.41 -44.81
N PRO A 248 18.07 -20.62 -44.40
CA PRO A 248 16.65 -20.96 -44.33
C PRO A 248 15.84 -20.02 -43.42
N ALA A 249 16.46 -19.51 -42.34
CA ALA A 249 15.81 -18.62 -41.36
C ALA A 249 15.45 -17.24 -41.92
N LEU A 250 16.05 -16.83 -43.05
CA LEU A 250 15.70 -15.56 -43.70
C LEU A 250 14.40 -15.66 -44.53
N ARG A 251 13.97 -16.88 -44.87
CA ARG A 251 12.73 -17.14 -45.61
C ARG A 251 11.56 -17.43 -44.69
N GLU A 252 11.82 -17.96 -43.50
CA GLU A 252 10.83 -18.05 -42.43
C GLU A 252 10.62 -16.64 -41.88
N THR A 253 9.53 -15.99 -42.27
CA THR A 253 9.08 -14.77 -41.61
C THR A 253 9.00 -15.08 -40.13
N ALA A 254 9.78 -14.38 -39.30
CA ALA A 254 9.73 -14.53 -37.85
C ALA A 254 8.28 -14.30 -37.43
N ALA A 255 7.54 -15.39 -37.23
CA ALA A 255 6.11 -15.31 -36.98
C ALA A 255 5.93 -14.44 -35.74
N ASP A 256 5.14 -13.37 -35.86
CA ASP A 256 4.82 -12.49 -34.75
C ASP A 256 4.32 -13.36 -33.59
N ARG A 257 5.18 -13.51 -32.57
CA ARG A 257 4.84 -14.25 -31.36
C ARG A 257 3.90 -13.35 -30.59
N ALA A 258 2.63 -13.76 -30.48
CA ALA A 258 1.65 -13.02 -29.70
C ALA A 258 2.19 -12.77 -28.28
N TRP A 259 2.28 -11.48 -27.91
CA TRP A 259 2.62 -11.02 -26.57
C TRP A 259 1.41 -10.30 -25.96
N PRO A 260 1.05 -10.56 -24.68
CA PRO A 260 1.64 -11.56 -23.80
C PRO A 260 1.36 -12.99 -24.29
N LEU A 261 2.28 -13.92 -23.97
CA LEU A 261 2.14 -15.32 -24.35
C LEU A 261 0.75 -15.82 -23.91
N PRO A 262 -0.03 -16.45 -24.80
CA PRO A 262 -1.34 -16.97 -24.42
C PRO A 262 -1.15 -17.94 -23.25
N LEU A 263 -1.88 -17.67 -22.16
CA LEU A 263 -1.94 -18.57 -21.01
C LEU A 263 -2.33 -19.97 -21.49
N ASP A 264 -1.79 -20.99 -20.83
CA ASP A 264 -2.23 -22.37 -21.02
C ASP A 264 -3.77 -22.43 -21.02
N PRO A 265 -4.41 -22.83 -22.14
CA PRO A 265 -5.86 -22.80 -22.28
C PRO A 265 -6.58 -23.62 -21.19
N GLU A 266 -5.95 -24.70 -20.73
CA GLU A 266 -6.50 -25.58 -19.71
C GLU A 266 -6.48 -24.92 -18.33
N ALA A 267 -5.35 -24.33 -17.93
CA ALA A 267 -5.24 -23.51 -16.72
C ALA A 267 -6.22 -22.34 -16.74
N LEU A 268 -6.37 -21.64 -17.88
CA LEU A 268 -7.32 -20.53 -18.01
C LEU A 268 -8.77 -20.99 -17.78
N ALA A 269 -9.16 -22.12 -18.37
CA ALA A 269 -10.49 -22.69 -18.18
C ALA A 269 -10.75 -23.09 -16.71
N ARG A 270 -9.75 -23.70 -16.03
CA ARG A 270 -9.84 -24.03 -14.60
C ARG A 270 -10.03 -22.78 -13.74
N ARG A 271 -9.26 -21.72 -13.99
CA ARG A 271 -9.37 -20.45 -13.25
C ARG A 271 -10.74 -19.80 -13.42
N ARG A 272 -11.29 -19.80 -14.64
CA ARG A 272 -12.65 -19.28 -14.88
C ARG A 272 -13.71 -20.07 -14.13
N ARG A 273 -13.66 -21.40 -14.15
CA ARG A 273 -14.59 -22.24 -13.36
C ARG A 273 -14.50 -21.96 -11.86
N ALA A 274 -13.29 -21.80 -11.32
CA ALA A 274 -13.11 -21.44 -9.92
C ALA A 274 -13.69 -20.05 -9.61
N ALA A 275 -13.45 -19.05 -10.46
CA ALA A 275 -14.01 -17.72 -10.31
C ALA A 275 -15.55 -17.74 -10.34
N ASP A 276 -16.15 -18.47 -11.28
CA ASP A 276 -17.60 -18.61 -11.39
C ASP A 276 -18.20 -19.28 -10.13
N ALA A 277 -17.52 -20.27 -9.55
CA ALA A 277 -17.95 -20.93 -8.31
C ALA A 277 -17.94 -19.97 -7.10
N VAL A 278 -16.89 -19.16 -6.97
CA VAL A 278 -16.79 -18.13 -5.92
C VAL A 278 -17.89 -17.09 -6.08
N LEU A 279 -18.08 -16.57 -7.30
CA LEU A 279 -19.14 -15.61 -7.58
C LEU A 279 -20.54 -16.17 -7.25
N ALA A 280 -20.82 -17.41 -7.65
CA ALA A 280 -22.08 -18.07 -7.33
C ALA A 280 -22.29 -18.30 -5.82
N HIS A 281 -21.21 -18.53 -5.06
CA HIS A 281 -21.29 -18.62 -3.60
C HIS A 281 -21.57 -17.25 -2.97
N LEU A 282 -20.88 -16.19 -3.39
CA LEU A 282 -21.13 -14.82 -2.93
C LEU A 282 -22.59 -14.39 -3.18
N THR A 283 -23.12 -14.65 -4.38
CA THR A 283 -24.53 -14.36 -4.70
C THR A 283 -25.51 -15.15 -3.83
N ARG A 284 -25.21 -16.42 -3.50
CA ARG A 284 -26.06 -17.22 -2.60
C ARG A 284 -26.06 -16.68 -1.18
N LEU A 285 -24.92 -16.19 -0.69
CA LEU A 285 -24.81 -15.55 0.63
C LEU A 285 -25.59 -14.23 0.67
N GLU A 286 -25.46 -13.39 -0.36
CA GLU A 286 -26.23 -12.15 -0.49
C GLU A 286 -27.75 -12.43 -0.53
N ALA A 287 -28.17 -13.50 -1.20
CA ALA A 287 -29.57 -13.91 -1.24
C ALA A 287 -30.09 -14.48 0.09
N ALA A 288 -29.21 -14.98 0.98
CA ALA A 288 -29.59 -15.54 2.27
C ALA A 288 -29.84 -14.48 3.34
N ASP A 289 -29.24 -13.29 3.24
CA ASP A 289 -29.40 -12.18 4.20
C ASP A 289 -30.57 -11.22 3.86
N GLY A 290 -31.27 -11.43 2.73
CA GLY A 290 -32.40 -10.61 2.29
C GLY A 290 -31.99 -9.21 1.81
N PRO A 291 -32.68 -8.62 0.81
CA PRO A 291 -32.33 -7.29 0.32
C PRO A 291 -32.61 -6.22 1.40
N PRO A 292 -31.72 -5.24 1.62
CA PRO A 292 -32.09 -4.03 2.36
C PRO A 292 -33.26 -3.36 1.65
N ALA A 293 -34.24 -2.90 2.42
CA ALA A 293 -35.43 -2.23 1.88
C ALA A 293 -35.00 -1.06 0.99
N ALA A 294 -35.44 -1.07 -0.27
CA ALA A 294 -35.18 0.01 -1.19
C ALA A 294 -35.91 1.27 -0.70
N ASP A 295 -35.14 2.31 -0.37
CA ASP A 295 -35.64 3.64 -0.06
C ASP A 295 -36.34 4.24 -1.30
N PRO A 296 -37.63 4.64 -1.21
CA PRO A 296 -38.35 5.30 -2.29
C PRO A 296 -37.88 6.73 -2.59
N HIS A 297 -36.90 7.28 -1.86
CA HIS A 297 -36.50 8.69 -1.94
C HIS A 297 -35.01 8.95 -2.21
N GLY A 298 -34.31 8.02 -2.89
CA GLY A 298 -32.98 8.31 -3.46
C GLY A 298 -33.04 9.37 -4.58
N PRO A 299 -32.10 10.32 -4.66
CA PRO A 299 -32.11 11.37 -5.67
C PRO A 299 -31.97 10.75 -7.07
N VAL A 300 -32.89 11.13 -7.96
CA VAL A 300 -32.84 10.81 -9.38
C VAL A 300 -31.53 11.39 -9.92
N ALA A 301 -30.64 10.52 -10.40
CA ALA A 301 -29.43 10.95 -11.09
C ALA A 301 -29.85 11.76 -12.32
N GLU A 302 -29.74 13.08 -12.23
CA GLU A 302 -29.94 13.99 -13.34
C GLU A 302 -28.94 13.66 -14.46
N ASP A 303 -29.46 13.73 -15.69
CA ASP A 303 -28.79 13.50 -16.98
C ASP A 303 -27.27 13.67 -16.97
N ASP A 304 -26.58 12.53 -17.11
CA ASP A 304 -25.17 12.47 -17.48
C ASP A 304 -25.02 13.16 -18.86
N PRO A 305 -24.22 14.23 -19.02
CA PRO A 305 -24.14 14.92 -20.28
C PRO A 305 -23.58 13.97 -21.34
N ALA A 306 -24.40 13.72 -22.37
CA ALA A 306 -24.01 12.93 -23.53
C ALA A 306 -22.73 13.52 -24.13
N TRP A 307 -21.63 12.77 -24.00
CA TRP A 307 -20.38 13.06 -24.68
C TRP A 307 -20.64 13.13 -26.20
N PRO A 308 -20.11 14.13 -26.91
CA PRO A 308 -20.41 14.31 -28.32
C PRO A 308 -19.95 13.08 -29.12
N GLU A 309 -20.79 12.67 -30.08
CA GLU A 309 -20.45 11.63 -31.05
C GLU A 309 -19.16 12.02 -31.80
N PHE A 310 -18.14 11.16 -31.70
CA PHE A 310 -16.91 11.27 -32.47
C PHE A 310 -17.26 11.11 -33.96
N THR A 311 -17.17 12.19 -34.73
CA THR A 311 -17.16 12.13 -36.18
C THR A 311 -15.79 11.64 -36.64
N ASP A 312 -15.78 10.59 -37.47
CA ASP A 312 -14.60 10.08 -38.19
C ASP A 312 -14.07 11.15 -39.17
N GLU A 313 -13.26 12.08 -38.67
CA GLU A 313 -12.36 12.87 -39.51
C GLU A 313 -10.90 12.56 -39.10
N PRO A 314 -10.04 12.12 -40.05
CA PRO A 314 -8.64 11.84 -39.77
C PRO A 314 -7.89 13.15 -39.52
N TYR A 315 -7.37 13.31 -38.30
CA TYR A 315 -6.41 14.39 -38.01
C TYR A 315 -5.13 14.18 -38.82
N PRO A 316 -4.59 15.23 -39.48
CA PRO A 316 -3.33 15.16 -40.18
C PRO A 316 -2.20 15.13 -39.15
N TYR A 317 -1.46 14.03 -39.08
CA TYR A 317 -0.16 14.01 -38.45
C TYR A 317 0.79 14.83 -39.32
N GLU A 318 1.28 15.95 -38.80
CA GLU A 318 2.47 16.60 -39.32
C GLU A 318 3.65 15.65 -39.08
N ASP A 319 4.45 15.45 -40.13
CA ASP A 319 5.65 14.61 -40.14
C ASP A 319 6.64 15.05 -39.03
N GLU A 320 6.61 14.34 -37.90
CA GLU A 320 7.77 14.29 -37.00
C GLU A 320 8.80 13.35 -37.60
N GLU A 321 9.91 13.95 -38.02
CA GLU A 321 11.10 13.33 -38.60
C GLU A 321 11.45 12.01 -37.90
N ALA A 322 11.36 10.92 -38.67
CA ALA A 322 11.95 9.64 -38.32
C ALA A 322 13.46 9.81 -38.08
N TYR A 323 13.88 9.74 -36.82
CA TYR A 323 15.30 9.58 -36.49
C TYR A 323 15.82 8.28 -37.13
N PRO A 324 16.82 8.34 -38.03
CA PRO A 324 17.34 7.15 -38.66
C PRO A 324 18.25 6.40 -37.67
N TYR A 325 17.81 5.22 -37.24
CA TYR A 325 18.69 4.26 -36.56
C TYR A 325 19.46 3.46 -37.63
N ASP A 326 20.40 4.13 -38.31
CA ASP A 326 21.44 3.46 -39.09
C ASP A 326 22.57 3.05 -38.14
N ALA A 327 22.44 1.87 -37.55
CA ALA A 327 23.58 1.18 -36.94
C ALA A 327 24.30 0.35 -38.03
N PRO A 328 25.60 0.57 -38.30
CA PRO A 328 26.36 -0.30 -39.18
C PRO A 328 26.43 -1.73 -38.61
N PRO A 329 26.54 -2.77 -39.45
CA PRO A 329 26.42 -4.18 -39.05
C PRO A 329 27.60 -4.75 -38.20
N ASP A 330 28.44 -3.90 -37.60
CA ASP A 330 29.63 -4.27 -36.83
C ASP A 330 29.78 -3.42 -35.54
N ALA A 331 28.71 -3.28 -34.76
CA ALA A 331 28.80 -2.68 -33.42
C ALA A 331 29.25 -3.72 -32.37
N PRO A 332 30.29 -3.45 -31.55
CA PRO A 332 30.74 -4.36 -30.49
C PRO A 332 29.72 -4.45 -29.36
N ASP A 333 29.57 -5.66 -28.82
CA ASP A 333 28.75 -5.96 -27.63
C ASP A 333 29.36 -5.29 -26.38
N PRO A 334 28.64 -4.41 -25.66
CA PRO A 334 29.23 -3.63 -24.58
C PRO A 334 29.27 -4.38 -23.24
N TYR A 335 29.71 -5.64 -23.19
CA TYR A 335 29.99 -6.35 -21.93
C TYR A 335 31.49 -6.55 -21.76
N ASP A 336 32.17 -5.63 -21.06
CA ASP A 336 33.48 -5.92 -20.45
C ASP A 336 33.87 -4.85 -19.40
N GLU A 337 33.14 -4.79 -18.29
CA GLU A 337 33.64 -4.15 -17.07
C GLU A 337 33.41 -5.10 -15.89
N ALA A 338 34.52 -5.65 -15.37
CA ALA A 338 34.55 -6.51 -14.21
C ALA A 338 34.56 -5.64 -12.95
N TYR A 339 33.50 -5.74 -12.14
CA TYR A 339 33.45 -5.21 -10.78
C TYR A 339 33.99 -6.28 -9.81
N ASP A 340 35.00 -5.92 -9.02
CA ASP A 340 35.64 -6.79 -8.04
C ASP A 340 35.13 -6.41 -6.64
N GLY A 341 34.37 -7.30 -6.01
CA GLY A 341 33.78 -7.09 -4.68
C GLY A 341 33.73 -8.41 -3.90
N PRO A 342 34.14 -8.44 -2.61
CA PRO A 342 34.33 -9.69 -1.90
C PRO A 342 33.00 -10.15 -1.28
N TYR A 343 32.47 -11.28 -1.74
CA TYR A 343 31.42 -11.99 -1.01
C TYR A 343 32.05 -12.98 -0.04
N GLY A 344 31.79 -12.72 1.25
CA GLY A 344 32.15 -13.58 2.36
C GLY A 344 31.35 -14.89 2.34
N ASP A 345 32.07 -15.94 2.67
CA ASP A 345 31.63 -17.31 2.77
C ASP A 345 30.93 -17.55 4.12
N GLU A 346 29.96 -18.47 4.12
CA GLU A 346 29.51 -19.35 5.21
C GLU A 346 28.01 -19.61 5.10
N HIS A 347 27.61 -20.71 4.47
CA HIS A 347 26.51 -21.57 4.95
C HIS A 347 26.61 -22.95 4.31
N THR A 348 27.22 -23.88 5.03
CA THR A 348 27.11 -25.32 4.77
C THR A 348 25.80 -25.83 5.40
N TYR A 349 24.91 -26.40 4.60
CA TYR A 349 23.76 -27.16 5.10
C TYR A 349 23.70 -28.56 4.47
N PRO A 350 23.31 -29.58 5.25
CA PRO A 350 23.51 -30.98 4.89
C PRO A 350 22.45 -31.50 3.92
N HIS A 351 22.91 -32.17 2.86
CA HIS A 351 22.09 -32.90 1.89
C HIS A 351 21.48 -34.16 2.49
N ASN A 352 20.14 -34.21 2.64
CA ASN A 352 19.25 -35.21 2.01
C ASN A 352 17.81 -35.12 2.56
N PRO A 353 16.79 -35.06 1.69
CA PRO A 353 15.50 -35.70 1.95
C PRO A 353 15.34 -36.99 1.11
N PRO A 354 14.60 -37.99 1.62
CA PRO A 354 14.40 -39.27 0.94
C PRO A 354 13.51 -39.13 -0.31
N PRO A 355 13.63 -40.05 -1.29
CA PRO A 355 12.85 -39.98 -2.53
C PRO A 355 11.35 -40.17 -2.26
N ALA A 356 10.53 -39.37 -2.96
CA ALA A 356 9.08 -39.44 -2.94
C ALA A 356 8.57 -40.79 -3.50
N PRO A 357 7.50 -41.37 -2.94
CA PRO A 357 6.97 -42.64 -3.43
C PRO A 357 6.18 -42.43 -4.73
N ASP A 358 6.38 -43.35 -5.68
CA ASP A 358 5.67 -43.44 -6.96
C ASP A 358 4.14 -43.53 -6.76
N GLY A 359 3.43 -42.51 -7.20
CA GLY A 359 1.96 -42.46 -7.21
C GLY A 359 1.40 -42.86 -8.58
N GLY A 360 0.92 -44.09 -8.71
CA GLY A 360 0.02 -44.48 -9.80
C GLY A 360 -1.36 -43.82 -9.66
N PRO A 361 -2.15 -43.71 -10.74
CA PRO A 361 -3.43 -43.00 -10.73
C PRO A 361 -4.47 -43.72 -9.87
N ALA A 362 -4.97 -43.03 -8.85
CA ALA A 362 -6.09 -43.49 -8.03
C ALA A 362 -7.43 -43.26 -8.77
N PRO A 363 -8.44 -44.13 -8.57
CA PRO A 363 -9.73 -44.03 -9.25
C PRO A 363 -10.63 -42.94 -8.64
N ASP A 364 -11.51 -42.38 -9.47
CA ASP A 364 -12.50 -41.35 -9.16
C ASP A 364 -13.33 -41.60 -7.87
N GLY A 365 -13.48 -40.56 -7.04
CA GLY A 365 -14.69 -40.37 -6.25
C GLY A 365 -14.53 -39.70 -4.89
N ASP A 366 -13.58 -40.15 -4.07
CA ASP A 366 -13.48 -39.70 -2.68
C ASP A 366 -12.11 -39.07 -2.41
N LEU A 367 -12.14 -37.84 -1.87
CA LEU A 367 -10.95 -37.15 -1.38
C LEU A 367 -10.28 -38.02 -0.31
N ALA A 368 -8.96 -38.16 -0.38
CA ALA A 368 -8.20 -38.79 0.68
C ALA A 368 -8.47 -38.04 2.01
N PRO A 369 -8.34 -38.70 3.18
CA PRO A 369 -8.61 -38.04 4.47
C PRO A 369 -7.79 -36.76 4.72
N GLU A 370 -6.62 -36.64 4.10
CA GLU A 370 -5.80 -35.43 4.15
C GLU A 370 -6.35 -34.32 3.24
N GLU A 371 -6.82 -34.68 2.04
CA GLU A 371 -7.45 -33.77 1.10
C GLU A 371 -8.80 -33.27 1.62
N ALA A 372 -9.58 -34.12 2.30
CA ALA A 372 -10.82 -33.74 2.96
C ALA A 372 -10.58 -32.71 4.08
N ARG A 373 -9.57 -32.93 4.95
CA ARG A 373 -9.18 -31.96 5.99
C ARG A 373 -8.70 -30.63 5.40
N LEU A 374 -8.02 -30.67 4.26
CA LEU A 374 -7.58 -29.49 3.55
C LEU A 374 -8.79 -28.72 2.97
N ALA A 375 -9.74 -29.42 2.35
CA ALA A 375 -10.99 -28.83 1.88
C ALA A 375 -11.79 -28.17 3.03
N ASP A 376 -11.94 -28.87 4.17
CA ASP A 376 -12.58 -28.33 5.38
C ASP A 376 -11.85 -27.09 5.94
N SER A 377 -10.54 -26.99 5.73
CA SER A 377 -9.78 -25.78 6.08
C SER A 377 -10.09 -24.62 5.15
N TRP A 378 -10.18 -24.89 3.83
CA TRP A 378 -10.52 -23.89 2.84
C TRP A 378 -11.95 -23.38 3.00
N ASP A 379 -12.91 -24.25 3.33
CA ASP A 379 -14.30 -23.85 3.59
C ASP A 379 -14.39 -22.91 4.79
N ARG A 380 -13.66 -23.20 5.88
CA ARG A 380 -13.59 -22.30 7.05
C ARG A 380 -12.95 -20.95 6.72
N ASP A 381 -11.87 -20.95 5.94
CA ASP A 381 -11.21 -19.71 5.51
C ASP A 381 -12.11 -18.89 4.59
N LEU A 382 -12.83 -19.54 3.67
CA LEU A 382 -13.83 -18.93 2.80
C LEU A 382 -14.97 -18.29 3.60
N ASP A 383 -15.55 -19.00 4.57
CA ASP A 383 -16.62 -18.47 5.42
C ASP A 383 -16.16 -17.24 6.22
N ALA A 384 -14.94 -17.29 6.77
CA ALA A 384 -14.35 -16.17 7.51
C ALA A 384 -14.15 -14.94 6.61
N LEU A 385 -13.50 -15.11 5.45
CA LEU A 385 -13.21 -14.03 4.49
C LEU A 385 -14.50 -13.47 3.87
N ALA A 386 -15.46 -14.32 3.50
CA ALA A 386 -16.75 -13.88 2.96
C ALA A 386 -17.59 -13.13 4.01
N GLY A 387 -17.51 -13.54 5.28
CA GLY A 387 -18.15 -12.84 6.39
C GLY A 387 -17.53 -11.47 6.65
N GLU A 388 -16.20 -11.35 6.57
CA GLU A 388 -15.51 -10.06 6.69
C GLU A 388 -15.85 -9.12 5.53
N LEU A 389 -15.82 -9.62 4.29
CA LEU A 389 -16.18 -8.83 3.11
C LEU A 389 -17.61 -8.29 3.20
N ARG A 390 -18.55 -9.10 3.72
CA ARG A 390 -19.93 -8.65 3.97
C ARG A 390 -20.00 -7.53 4.99
N ARG A 391 -19.32 -7.66 6.14
CA ARG A 391 -19.25 -6.58 7.14
C ARG A 391 -18.62 -5.30 6.60
N ALA A 392 -17.60 -5.42 5.75
CA ALA A 392 -16.95 -4.28 5.11
C ALA A 392 -17.83 -3.59 4.04
N ARG A 393 -18.77 -4.32 3.43
CA ARG A 393 -19.73 -3.80 2.45
C ARG A 393 -21.09 -3.42 3.04
N ALA A 394 -21.32 -3.70 4.32
CA ALA A 394 -22.55 -3.33 4.99
C ALA A 394 -22.68 -1.81 4.98
N THR A 395 -23.82 -1.31 4.48
CA THR A 395 -24.10 0.12 4.41
C THR A 395 -24.56 0.69 5.75
N VAL A 396 -25.01 -0.17 6.67
CA VAL A 396 -25.46 0.21 8.01
C VAL A 396 -24.49 -0.36 9.04
N HIS A 397 -23.98 0.52 9.91
CA HIS A 397 -23.12 0.13 11.04
C HIS A 397 -23.82 0.45 12.35
N GLU A 398 -24.13 -0.59 13.14
CA GLU A 398 -24.64 -0.41 14.49
C GLU A 398 -23.53 0.13 15.41
N VAL A 399 -23.71 1.34 15.92
CA VAL A 399 -22.76 1.97 16.85
C VAL A 399 -23.30 1.89 18.28
N PRO A 400 -22.68 1.12 19.18
CA PRO A 400 -23.17 1.01 20.55
C PRO A 400 -22.96 2.34 21.30
N VAL A 401 -24.06 2.93 21.78
CA VAL A 401 -24.00 4.13 22.63
C VAL A 401 -23.27 3.78 23.94
N PRO A 402 -22.27 4.56 24.38
CA PRO A 402 -21.54 4.31 25.62
C PRO A 402 -22.44 4.24 26.86
N HIS A 403 -22.10 3.37 27.82
CA HIS A 403 -22.80 3.29 29.11
C HIS A 403 -22.65 4.55 29.97
N THR A 404 -21.58 5.32 29.74
CA THR A 404 -21.32 6.60 30.40
C THR A 404 -21.32 7.73 29.37
N LEU A 405 -22.19 8.72 29.57
CA LEU A 405 -22.30 9.90 28.71
C LEU A 405 -21.98 11.15 29.53
N THR A 406 -21.34 12.15 28.93
CA THR A 406 -21.32 13.50 29.51
C THR A 406 -22.64 14.21 29.22
N ALA A 407 -22.99 15.22 30.03
CA ALA A 407 -24.18 16.05 29.75
C ALA A 407 -24.17 16.61 28.31
N SER A 408 -23.01 17.07 27.84
CA SER A 408 -22.85 17.56 26.46
C SER A 408 -23.02 16.46 25.40
N GLN A 409 -22.60 15.22 25.69
CA GLN A 409 -22.84 14.08 24.79
C GLN A 409 -24.33 13.71 24.72
N LEU A 410 -25.04 13.76 25.86
CA LEU A 410 -26.49 13.57 25.87
C LEU A 410 -27.21 14.65 25.06
N MET A 411 -26.77 15.90 25.16
CA MET A 411 -27.31 16.99 24.34
C MET A 411 -27.01 16.79 22.85
N ARG A 412 -25.79 16.34 22.50
CA ARG A 412 -25.44 16.04 21.11
C ARG A 412 -26.28 14.89 20.55
N LEU A 413 -26.49 13.85 21.33
CA LEU A 413 -27.38 12.74 21.01
C LEU A 413 -28.83 13.20 20.81
N ALA A 414 -29.34 14.10 21.65
CA ALA A 414 -30.69 14.65 21.52
C ALA A 414 -30.88 15.51 20.26
N ALA A 415 -29.86 16.29 19.90
CA ALA A 415 -29.93 17.22 18.77
C ALA A 415 -29.72 16.55 17.41
N ASP A 416 -28.85 15.53 17.35
CA ASP A 416 -28.43 14.86 16.11
C ASP A 416 -27.91 13.45 16.43
N PRO A 417 -28.80 12.46 16.58
CA PRO A 417 -28.43 11.08 16.88
C PRO A 417 -27.46 10.51 15.85
N ASP A 418 -27.72 10.72 14.56
CA ASP A 418 -26.93 10.16 13.46
C ASP A 418 -25.54 10.79 13.40
N GLY A 419 -25.44 12.11 13.62
CA GLY A 419 -24.16 12.80 13.74
C GLY A 419 -23.37 12.36 14.95
N PHE A 420 -24.01 12.11 16.09
CA PHE A 420 -23.34 11.57 17.28
C PHE A 420 -22.81 10.15 17.04
N ALA A 421 -23.57 9.31 16.35
CA ALA A 421 -23.16 7.95 16.03
C ALA A 421 -22.01 7.93 14.99
N ARG A 422 -21.99 8.84 14.01
CA ARG A 422 -20.83 9.06 13.12
C ARG A 422 -19.57 9.47 13.88
N GLU A 423 -19.69 10.37 14.86
CA GLU A 423 -18.56 10.78 15.71
C GLU A 423 -18.01 9.62 16.55
N LEU A 424 -18.88 8.73 17.04
CA LEU A 424 -18.47 7.52 17.77
C LEU A 424 -17.83 6.47 16.85
N ALA A 425 -18.33 6.30 15.63
CA ALA A 425 -17.79 5.36 14.65
C ALA A 425 -16.39 5.78 14.15
N ARG A 426 -16.16 7.08 14.00
CA ARG A 426 -14.87 7.65 13.56
C ARG A 426 -14.49 8.85 14.43
N PRO A 427 -13.84 8.61 15.59
CA PRO A 427 -13.40 9.68 16.47
C PRO A 427 -12.30 10.52 15.80
N MET A 428 -12.67 11.64 15.19
CA MET A 428 -11.72 12.56 14.58
C MET A 428 -11.17 13.54 15.62
N PRO A 429 -9.84 13.81 15.64
CA PRO A 429 -9.29 14.91 16.41
C PRO A 429 -9.96 16.23 15.99
N ARG A 430 -10.62 16.92 16.92
CA ARG A 430 -11.21 18.23 16.64
C ARG A 430 -10.12 19.30 16.71
N PRO A 431 -10.06 20.24 15.76
CA PRO A 431 -9.13 21.36 15.85
C PRO A 431 -9.40 22.15 17.14
N PRO A 432 -8.38 22.67 17.82
CA PRO A 432 -8.55 23.45 19.03
C PRO A 432 -9.39 24.69 18.74
N GLN A 433 -10.58 24.78 19.33
CA GLN A 433 -11.46 25.94 19.15
C GLN A 433 -11.10 27.04 20.16
N PRO A 434 -10.70 28.26 19.74
CA PRO A 434 -10.35 29.36 20.65
C PRO A 434 -11.49 29.72 21.61
N ALA A 435 -12.74 29.63 21.14
CA ALA A 435 -13.93 29.88 21.97
C ALA A 435 -14.06 28.90 23.15
N ALA A 436 -13.72 27.63 22.96
CA ALA A 436 -13.75 26.62 24.02
C ALA A 436 -12.64 26.88 25.05
N ARG A 437 -11.43 27.25 24.60
CA ARG A 437 -10.31 27.65 25.48
C ARG A 437 -10.70 28.82 26.40
N ARG A 438 -11.34 29.86 25.85
CA ARG A 438 -11.82 31.02 26.62
C ARG A 438 -12.87 30.65 27.66
N GLY A 439 -13.83 29.79 27.30
CA GLY A 439 -14.82 29.27 28.23
C GLY A 439 -14.15 28.64 29.45
N THR A 440 -13.30 27.64 29.23
CA THR A 440 -12.58 26.93 30.30
C THR A 440 -11.78 27.88 31.20
N ARG A 441 -11.06 28.87 30.63
CA ARG A 441 -10.31 29.86 31.43
C ARG A 441 -11.22 30.78 32.27
N PHE A 442 -12.43 31.10 31.79
CA PHE A 442 -13.41 31.86 32.56
C PHE A 442 -13.94 31.05 33.75
N HIS A 443 -14.34 29.79 33.54
CA HIS A 443 -14.83 28.90 34.61
C HIS A 443 -13.78 28.72 35.71
N ALA A 444 -12.53 28.41 35.34
CA ALA A 444 -11.43 28.30 36.28
C ALA A 444 -11.19 29.60 37.08
N TRP A 445 -11.35 30.76 36.44
CA TRP A 445 -11.27 32.03 37.16
C TRP A 445 -12.42 32.22 38.16
N VAL A 446 -13.66 31.91 37.78
CA VAL A 446 -14.79 32.04 38.71
C VAL A 446 -14.66 31.09 39.90
N GLU A 447 -14.22 29.84 39.66
CA GLU A 447 -13.90 28.86 40.70
C GLU A 447 -12.87 29.42 41.70
N SER A 448 -11.74 29.93 41.19
CA SER A 448 -10.66 30.53 42.02
C SER A 448 -11.10 31.76 42.84
N ARG A 449 -12.17 32.44 42.42
CA ARG A 449 -12.70 33.62 43.12
C ARG A 449 -13.56 33.26 44.33
N PHE A 450 -14.23 32.10 44.32
CA PHE A 450 -15.21 31.73 45.34
C PHE A 450 -14.75 30.56 46.24
N GLU A 451 -13.72 29.81 45.86
CA GLU A 451 -13.09 28.80 46.71
C GLU A 451 -11.75 29.29 47.30
N ALA A 452 -11.55 29.08 48.61
CA ALA A 452 -10.34 29.51 49.34
C ALA A 452 -9.21 28.47 49.37
N LEU A 453 -9.33 27.36 48.63
CA LEU A 453 -8.35 26.27 48.57
C LEU A 453 -7.74 26.21 47.16
N PRO A 454 -6.47 26.61 46.98
CA PRO A 454 -5.78 26.40 45.73
C PRO A 454 -5.44 24.91 45.63
N LEU A 455 -6.17 24.15 44.81
CA LEU A 455 -5.68 22.87 44.32
C LEU A 455 -4.43 23.10 43.46
N PRO A 456 -3.47 22.15 43.42
CA PRO A 456 -2.28 22.29 42.60
C PRO A 456 -2.70 22.18 41.13
N PHE A 457 -2.71 23.31 40.44
CA PHE A 457 -2.96 23.41 39.01
C PHE A 457 -1.78 22.82 38.23
N LEU A 458 -2.07 21.94 37.26
CA LEU A 458 -1.21 21.79 36.09
C LEU A 458 -1.26 23.13 35.34
N GLY A 459 -0.10 23.71 35.09
CA GLY A 459 0.02 24.99 34.39
C GLY A 459 -0.26 24.83 32.89
N PRO A 460 -0.67 25.90 32.19
CA PRO A 460 -0.84 25.89 30.73
C PRO A 460 0.44 25.48 29.96
N ASP A 461 1.61 25.50 30.61
CA ASP A 461 2.91 25.09 30.04
C ASP A 461 3.09 23.56 29.93
N GLU A 462 2.15 22.74 30.41
CA GLU A 462 2.25 21.27 30.39
C GLU A 462 1.37 20.60 29.31
N LEU A 463 0.75 21.38 28.42
CA LEU A 463 0.03 20.87 27.25
C LEU A 463 0.96 20.87 26.01
N PRO A 464 1.22 19.73 25.34
CA PRO A 464 2.08 19.71 24.17
C PRO A 464 1.40 20.39 22.97
N GLY A 465 2.08 21.37 22.33
CA GLY A 465 1.69 21.92 21.02
C GLY A 465 1.52 23.45 20.91
N GLY A 466 2.17 24.25 21.76
CA GLY A 466 2.15 25.71 21.68
C GLY A 466 3.32 26.29 20.87
N GLU A 467 3.27 26.21 19.54
CA GLU A 467 4.02 27.11 18.67
C GLU A 467 3.01 27.84 17.78
N ASP A 468 2.80 29.14 18.05
CA ASP A 468 2.55 30.24 17.08
C ASP A 468 2.05 31.51 17.81
N ASP A 469 2.74 32.62 17.58
CA ASP A 469 2.85 33.85 18.41
C ASP A 469 1.74 34.94 18.25
N GLU A 470 0.51 34.61 17.85
CA GLU A 470 -0.58 35.62 17.73
C GLU A 470 -1.93 35.34 18.45
N PRO A 471 -2.41 34.10 18.68
CA PRO A 471 -3.71 33.86 19.30
C PRO A 471 -3.76 34.09 20.82
N GLU A 472 -2.62 34.12 21.51
CA GLU A 472 -2.59 34.10 22.98
C GLU A 472 -2.96 35.46 23.60
N ILE A 473 -2.48 36.56 23.02
CA ILE A 473 -2.72 37.94 23.52
C ILE A 473 -4.19 38.35 23.34
N ALA A 474 -4.84 37.92 22.25
CA ALA A 474 -6.25 38.22 21.99
C ALA A 474 -7.16 37.53 23.01
N ASP A 475 -6.88 36.28 23.35
CA ASP A 475 -7.65 35.51 24.33
C ASP A 475 -7.53 36.10 25.75
N GLU A 476 -6.38 36.66 26.13
CA GLU A 476 -6.22 37.34 27.44
C GLU A 476 -7.02 38.64 27.55
N ARG A 477 -7.05 39.45 26.48
CA ARG A 477 -7.86 40.67 26.42
C ARG A 477 -9.35 40.33 26.51
N GLU A 478 -9.80 39.32 25.78
CA GLU A 478 -11.18 38.84 25.85
C GLU A 478 -11.55 38.29 27.23
N LEU A 479 -10.66 37.53 27.87
CA LEU A 479 -10.88 37.02 29.22
C LEU A 479 -11.03 38.16 30.23
N THR A 480 -10.21 39.22 30.12
CA THR A 480 -10.31 40.41 30.97
C THR A 480 -11.68 41.09 30.82
N ALA A 481 -12.14 41.25 29.57
CA ALA A 481 -13.47 41.80 29.30
C ALA A 481 -14.61 40.94 29.87
N LEU A 482 -14.47 39.61 29.85
CA LEU A 482 -15.44 38.68 30.49
C LEU A 482 -15.47 38.85 32.01
N LYS A 483 -14.32 39.03 32.68
CA LYS A 483 -14.24 39.29 34.12
C LYS A 483 -14.95 40.58 34.51
N GLU A 484 -14.74 41.65 33.74
CA GLU A 484 -15.40 42.94 33.93
C GLU A 484 -16.91 42.86 33.67
N ALA A 485 -17.31 42.14 32.63
CA ALA A 485 -18.72 41.92 32.31
C ALA A 485 -19.41 41.12 33.43
N PHE A 486 -18.79 40.03 33.90
CA PHE A 486 -19.28 39.25 35.03
C PHE A 486 -19.47 40.11 36.27
N ALA A 487 -18.52 41.02 36.59
CA ALA A 487 -18.59 41.89 37.76
C ALA A 487 -19.81 42.84 37.79
N ARG A 488 -20.46 43.07 36.64
CA ARG A 488 -21.68 43.88 36.50
C ARG A 488 -22.96 43.07 36.60
N THR A 489 -22.88 41.73 36.67
CA THR A 489 -24.05 40.85 36.75
C THR A 489 -24.63 40.81 38.17
N PRO A 490 -25.93 40.47 38.34
CA PRO A 490 -26.54 40.29 39.65
C PRO A 490 -25.84 39.23 40.52
N TYR A 491 -25.20 38.24 39.88
CA TYR A 491 -24.53 37.12 40.56
C TYR A 491 -23.11 37.43 41.03
N ALA A 492 -22.52 38.55 40.58
CA ALA A 492 -21.15 38.94 40.95
C ALA A 492 -20.94 39.20 42.44
N ARG A 493 -21.99 39.67 43.11
CA ARG A 493 -21.99 40.04 44.54
C ARG A 493 -22.72 39.02 45.41
N ARG A 494 -23.32 37.99 44.81
CA ARG A 494 -23.97 36.89 45.53
C ARG A 494 -22.92 35.84 45.87
N THR A 495 -22.95 35.32 47.09
CA THR A 495 -22.12 34.18 47.46
C THR A 495 -22.79 32.89 46.98
N PRO A 496 -22.20 32.14 46.03
CA PRO A 496 -22.72 30.84 45.65
C PRO A 496 -22.64 29.87 46.83
N TYR A 497 -23.61 28.96 46.94
CA TYR A 497 -23.57 27.86 47.89
C TYR A 497 -22.45 26.86 47.53
N ARG A 498 -22.35 26.55 46.23
CA ARG A 498 -21.31 25.74 45.61
C ARG A 498 -21.04 26.20 44.18
N VAL A 499 -19.84 26.00 43.71
CA VAL A 499 -19.37 26.29 42.33
C VAL A 499 -18.74 25.02 41.78
N GLU A 500 -18.83 24.79 40.48
CA GLU A 500 -18.17 23.69 39.76
C GLU A 500 -18.49 22.30 40.36
N VAL A 501 -19.75 22.06 40.75
CA VAL A 501 -20.18 20.83 41.43
C VAL A 501 -20.23 19.64 40.47
N PRO A 502 -19.45 18.57 40.68
CA PRO A 502 -19.58 17.35 39.89
C PRO A 502 -20.88 16.62 40.24
N PHE A 503 -21.56 16.07 39.23
CA PHE A 503 -22.74 15.22 39.43
C PHE A 503 -22.65 13.94 38.62
N GLN A 504 -23.39 12.94 39.09
CA GLN A 504 -23.68 11.70 38.38
C GLN A 504 -25.17 11.41 38.50
N LEU A 505 -25.82 11.22 37.36
CA LEU A 505 -27.25 10.97 37.24
C LEU A 505 -27.44 9.67 36.46
N THR A 506 -28.28 8.77 36.95
CA THR A 506 -28.60 7.53 36.24
C THR A 506 -29.95 7.68 35.55
N LEU A 507 -29.96 7.63 34.22
CA LEU A 507 -31.14 7.74 33.35
C LEU A 507 -31.22 6.52 32.45
N ALA A 508 -32.37 5.83 32.44
CA ALA A 508 -32.60 4.65 31.59
C ALA A 508 -31.46 3.60 31.63
N GLY A 509 -30.87 3.36 32.81
CA GLY A 509 -29.76 2.42 32.99
C GLY A 509 -28.38 2.91 32.53
N ARG A 510 -28.26 4.15 32.06
CA ARG A 510 -26.99 4.80 31.66
C ARG A 510 -26.59 5.88 32.66
N THR A 511 -25.28 6.09 32.83
CA THR A 511 -24.75 7.12 33.74
C THR A 511 -24.41 8.38 32.95
N VAL A 512 -25.11 9.47 33.25
CA VAL A 512 -24.82 10.81 32.76
C VAL A 512 -24.00 11.55 33.80
N ARG A 513 -22.82 12.02 33.41
CA ARG A 513 -21.90 12.80 34.28
C ARG A 513 -21.71 14.21 33.75
N GLY A 514 -21.46 15.14 34.65
CA GLY A 514 -21.18 16.51 34.27
C GLY A 514 -20.79 17.36 35.46
N ARG A 515 -20.81 18.67 35.25
CA ARG A 515 -20.47 19.65 36.27
C ARG A 515 -21.46 20.81 36.21
N ILE A 516 -21.98 21.20 37.36
CA ILE A 516 -22.88 22.35 37.51
C ILE A 516 -22.03 23.57 37.87
N ASP A 517 -22.11 24.65 37.08
CA ASP A 517 -21.24 25.82 37.24
C ASP A 517 -21.45 26.50 38.59
N ALA A 518 -22.69 26.84 38.96
CA ALA A 518 -22.98 27.42 40.27
C ALA A 518 -24.36 27.08 40.79
N VAL A 519 -24.45 26.95 42.12
CA VAL A 519 -25.70 26.77 42.85
C VAL A 519 -25.82 27.85 43.90
N TYR A 520 -26.94 28.55 43.93
CA TYR A 520 -27.27 29.58 44.92
C TYR A 520 -28.42 29.11 45.80
N ARG A 521 -28.45 29.60 47.04
CA ARG A 521 -29.55 29.39 47.98
C ARG A 521 -30.60 30.48 47.75
N GLU A 522 -31.86 30.08 47.61
CA GLU A 522 -33.02 30.96 47.52
C GLU A 522 -34.02 30.66 48.65
N PRO A 523 -34.81 31.65 49.11
CA PRO A 523 -35.99 31.37 49.91
C PRO A 523 -36.98 30.56 49.07
N ALA A 524 -37.55 29.48 49.61
CA ALA A 524 -38.48 28.64 48.84
C ALA A 524 -39.68 29.44 48.32
N ALA A 525 -39.91 29.38 47.01
CA ALA A 525 -41.08 29.96 46.37
C ALA A 525 -42.30 29.04 46.58
N GLY A 526 -42.92 29.10 47.76
CA GLY A 526 -44.17 28.42 48.07
C GLY A 526 -44.25 27.89 49.50
N ALA A 527 -45.21 28.43 50.26
CA ALA A 527 -45.67 28.08 51.61
C ALA A 527 -45.04 26.83 52.28
N GLY A 528 -43.88 27.03 52.88
CA GLY A 528 -43.22 26.12 53.81
C GLY A 528 -41.84 26.67 54.15
N ASP A 529 -41.35 26.45 55.37
CA ASP A 529 -40.02 26.87 55.85
C ASP A 529 -38.85 26.12 55.15
N GLY A 530 -39.01 25.79 53.87
CA GLY A 530 -38.05 25.06 53.06
C GLY A 530 -36.98 25.96 52.46
N GLN A 531 -35.81 25.37 52.20
CA GLN A 531 -34.70 26.01 51.51
C GLN A 531 -34.79 25.70 50.01
N GLY A 532 -34.87 26.72 49.16
CA GLY A 532 -34.81 26.61 47.70
C GLY A 532 -33.38 26.74 47.17
N TYR A 533 -33.18 26.32 45.92
CA TYR A 533 -31.91 26.43 45.20
C TYR A 533 -32.13 26.99 43.79
N GLU A 534 -31.21 27.83 43.32
CA GLU A 534 -31.14 28.33 41.95
C GLU A 534 -29.82 27.89 41.32
N ILE A 535 -29.89 27.09 40.25
CA ILE A 535 -28.75 26.67 39.45
C ILE A 535 -28.49 27.71 38.37
N ILE A 536 -27.23 28.12 38.22
CA ILE A 536 -26.80 29.05 37.18
C ILE A 536 -25.74 28.37 36.33
N ASP A 537 -25.95 28.39 35.01
CA ASP A 537 -24.96 28.02 34.00
C ASP A 537 -24.45 29.28 33.29
N TRP A 538 -23.13 29.46 33.23
CA TRP A 538 -22.49 30.66 32.68
C TRP A 538 -22.18 30.48 31.20
N LYS A 539 -22.78 31.32 30.35
CA LYS A 539 -22.48 31.36 28.91
C LYS A 539 -21.53 32.51 28.59
N THR A 540 -20.37 32.17 28.05
CA THR A 540 -19.31 33.13 27.65
C THR A 540 -19.31 33.48 26.15
N GLY A 541 -20.14 32.76 25.38
CA GLY A 541 -20.38 32.98 23.95
C GLY A 541 -21.05 34.32 23.64
N ARG A 542 -21.09 34.66 22.34
CA ARG A 542 -21.79 35.87 21.84
C ARG A 542 -23.23 35.58 21.42
N SER A 543 -23.55 34.34 21.08
CA SER A 543 -24.89 33.85 20.76
C SER A 543 -25.67 33.50 22.04
N GLN A 544 -26.99 33.61 21.95
CA GLN A 544 -27.95 33.25 23.01
C GLN A 544 -28.77 32.01 22.63
N ASP A 545 -28.09 30.98 22.18
CA ASP A 545 -28.64 29.74 21.62
C ASP A 545 -28.45 28.53 22.57
N ALA A 546 -28.33 28.79 23.88
CA ALA A 546 -28.14 27.72 24.84
C ALA A 546 -29.37 26.81 24.94
N ASP A 547 -29.15 25.51 24.76
CA ASP A 547 -30.19 24.49 24.81
C ASP A 547 -30.70 24.27 26.26
N PRO A 548 -32.00 24.49 26.54
CA PRO A 548 -32.61 24.29 27.86
C PRO A 548 -32.41 22.88 28.44
N LEU A 549 -32.16 21.87 27.61
CA LEU A 549 -31.90 20.49 28.05
C LEU A 549 -30.75 20.41 29.07
N GLN A 550 -29.73 21.26 28.92
CA GLN A 550 -28.60 21.32 29.84
C GLN A 550 -29.05 21.66 31.26
N LEU A 551 -29.90 22.69 31.41
CA LEU A 551 -30.43 23.11 32.70
C LEU A 551 -31.39 22.06 33.29
N ALA A 552 -32.11 21.33 32.45
CA ALA A 552 -32.98 20.24 32.90
C ALA A 552 -32.16 19.09 33.52
N ILE A 553 -31.05 18.70 32.89
CA ILE A 553 -30.11 17.70 33.42
C ILE A 553 -29.55 18.16 34.76
N TYR A 554 -29.11 19.42 34.86
CA TYR A 554 -28.52 19.96 36.10
C TYR A 554 -29.54 20.07 37.23
N ARG A 555 -30.76 20.55 36.92
CA ARG A 555 -31.87 20.63 37.86
C ARG A 555 -32.23 19.26 38.41
N LEU A 556 -32.35 18.25 37.54
CA LEU A 556 -32.68 16.89 37.95
C LEU A 556 -31.56 16.27 38.78
N ALA A 557 -30.31 16.41 38.35
CA ALA A 557 -29.15 15.91 39.07
C ALA A 557 -29.05 16.49 40.50
N TRP A 558 -29.21 17.81 40.64
CA TRP A 558 -29.17 18.46 41.96
C TRP A 558 -30.33 18.04 42.86
N ALA A 559 -31.55 17.96 42.30
CA ALA A 559 -32.75 17.57 43.03
C ALA A 559 -32.65 16.12 43.55
N GLU A 560 -32.21 15.17 42.72
CA GLU A 560 -32.06 13.77 43.14
C GLU A 560 -30.94 13.58 44.16
N GLN A 561 -29.79 14.21 43.94
CA GLN A 561 -28.64 14.11 44.86
C GLN A 561 -28.96 14.62 46.26
N HIS A 562 -29.89 15.58 46.39
CA HIS A 562 -30.26 16.21 47.67
C HIS A 562 -31.66 15.81 48.16
N GLY A 563 -32.36 14.90 47.47
CA GLY A 563 -33.70 14.45 47.84
C GLY A 563 -34.77 15.55 47.85
N LEU A 564 -34.68 16.50 46.91
CA LEU A 564 -35.57 17.66 46.81
C LEU A 564 -36.62 17.47 45.70
N PRO A 565 -37.85 18.03 45.85
CA PRO A 565 -38.78 18.11 44.73
C PRO A 565 -38.23 19.08 43.66
N LEU A 566 -38.51 18.81 42.38
CA LEU A 566 -38.06 19.68 41.27
C LEU A 566 -38.56 21.13 41.39
N SER A 567 -39.71 21.35 42.04
CA SER A 567 -40.23 22.69 42.32
C SER A 567 -39.38 23.52 43.28
N ALA A 568 -38.49 22.88 44.06
CA ALA A 568 -37.56 23.56 44.97
C ALA A 568 -36.24 23.98 44.30
N VAL A 569 -36.03 23.63 43.03
CA VAL A 569 -34.81 23.90 42.27
C VAL A 569 -35.14 24.65 40.97
N SER A 570 -34.82 25.93 40.92
CA SER A 570 -34.88 26.72 39.68
C SER A 570 -33.54 26.65 38.93
N ALA A 571 -33.55 26.91 37.63
CA ALA A 571 -32.34 26.92 36.82
C ALA A 571 -32.40 28.05 35.78
N ALA A 572 -31.27 28.72 35.54
CA ALA A 572 -31.17 29.84 34.59
C ALA A 572 -29.81 29.87 33.89
N PHE A 573 -29.80 30.40 32.67
CA PHE A 573 -28.57 30.79 31.98
C PHE A 573 -28.20 32.23 32.33
N LEU A 574 -26.93 32.47 32.63
CA LEU A 574 -26.38 33.83 32.70
C LEU A 574 -25.44 34.03 31.51
N TYR A 575 -25.84 34.90 30.59
CA TYR A 575 -25.00 35.33 29.47
C TYR A 575 -24.04 36.43 29.95
N VAL A 576 -22.80 36.05 30.24
CA VAL A 576 -21.84 36.90 30.99
C VAL A 576 -21.57 38.22 30.29
N ARG A 577 -21.50 38.23 28.95
CA ARG A 577 -21.19 39.44 28.17
C ARG A 577 -22.33 40.46 28.19
N SER A 578 -23.58 40.03 28.07
CA SER A 578 -24.76 40.91 28.08
C SER A 578 -25.24 41.20 29.50
N GLY A 579 -24.94 40.33 30.46
CA GLY A 579 -25.45 40.35 31.82
C GLY A 579 -26.91 39.88 31.94
N GLU A 580 -27.46 39.33 30.87
CA GLU A 580 -28.84 38.85 30.80
C GLU A 580 -28.99 37.48 31.47
N VAL A 581 -30.08 37.32 32.22
CA VAL A 581 -30.44 36.08 32.91
C VAL A 581 -31.68 35.51 32.26
N VAL A 582 -31.54 34.39 31.55
CA VAL A 582 -32.64 33.72 30.85
C VAL A 582 -33.11 32.54 31.69
N ARG A 583 -34.39 32.55 32.04
CA ARG A 583 -35.07 31.48 32.79
C ARG A 583 -36.04 30.76 31.85
N PRO A 584 -35.73 29.55 31.37
CA PRO A 584 -36.67 28.77 30.58
C PRO A 584 -37.96 28.51 31.37
N ALA A 585 -39.12 28.74 30.74
CA ALA A 585 -40.42 28.58 31.39
C ALA A 585 -40.75 27.11 31.68
N GLU A 586 -40.33 26.21 30.79
CA GLU A 586 -40.51 24.77 30.90
C GLU A 586 -39.15 24.09 30.72
N LEU A 587 -38.83 23.19 31.64
CA LEU A 587 -37.62 22.38 31.60
C LEU A 587 -38.02 20.92 31.67
N PRO A 588 -37.46 20.06 30.82
CA PRO A 588 -37.81 18.66 30.80
C PRO A 588 -37.70 17.95 32.15
N GLY A 589 -38.61 17.00 32.37
CA GLY A 589 -38.61 16.08 33.52
C GLY A 589 -37.79 14.81 33.28
N ARG A 590 -37.72 13.94 34.30
CA ARG A 590 -36.98 12.66 34.21
C ARG A 590 -37.44 11.78 33.05
N ALA A 591 -38.75 11.57 32.91
CA ALA A 591 -39.33 10.72 31.86
C ALA A 591 -38.97 11.22 30.46
N GLU A 592 -38.86 12.53 30.26
CA GLU A 592 -38.52 13.12 28.97
C GLU A 592 -37.03 12.98 28.65
N LEU A 593 -36.17 13.10 29.66
CA LEU A 593 -34.74 12.83 29.51
C LEU A 593 -34.45 11.33 29.29
N GLU A 594 -35.23 10.44 29.89
CA GLU A 594 -35.12 8.99 29.66
C GLU A 594 -35.57 8.61 28.24
N ARG A 595 -36.62 9.24 27.70
CA ARG A 595 -37.06 9.03 26.30
C ARG A 595 -35.98 9.33 25.26
N ILE A 596 -35.18 10.38 25.48
CA ILE A 596 -34.05 10.73 24.60
C ILE A 596 -33.02 9.58 24.54
N LEU A 597 -32.84 8.84 25.63
CA LEU A 597 -31.88 7.74 25.72
C LEU A 597 -32.44 6.41 25.22
N THR A 598 -33.75 6.21 25.28
CA THR A 598 -34.41 5.00 24.76
C THR A 598 -34.79 5.13 23.29
N GLY A 599 -34.84 6.36 22.74
CA GLY A 599 -35.24 6.61 21.36
C GLY A 599 -36.76 6.62 21.15
N GLU A 600 -37.56 6.66 22.21
CA GLU A 600 -39.02 6.75 22.15
C GLU A 600 -39.45 8.17 21.75
N ALA A 601 -39.39 8.47 20.44
CA ALA A 601 -40.03 9.64 19.86
C ALA A 601 -41.51 9.32 19.56
N ASP A 602 -42.43 10.10 20.15
CA ASP A 602 -43.89 10.14 19.91
C ASP A 602 -44.51 8.94 19.15
N GLU A 603 -44.66 7.82 19.86
CA GLU A 603 -45.35 6.60 19.38
C GLU A 603 -46.88 6.75 19.33
N THR A 604 -47.43 7.92 18.98
CA THR A 604 -48.88 8.03 18.73
C THR A 604 -49.29 7.64 17.31
N GLU A 605 -48.36 7.24 16.43
CA GLU A 605 -48.69 6.78 15.07
C GLU A 605 -47.99 5.52 14.55
N ARG A 606 -47.21 4.80 15.36
CA ARG A 606 -46.51 3.59 14.88
C ARG A 606 -46.56 2.44 15.89
N ASP A 607 -47.76 1.88 16.06
CA ASP A 607 -47.91 0.60 16.75
C ASP A 607 -47.39 -0.57 15.90
N ALA A 608 -46.66 -1.45 16.60
CA ALA A 608 -46.33 -2.85 16.33
C ALA A 608 -45.01 -3.18 15.61
N GLU A 609 -43.90 -3.27 16.35
CA GLU A 609 -43.20 -4.54 16.66
C GLU A 609 -41.92 -4.35 17.48
N GLY A 610 -41.77 -5.16 18.54
CA GLY A 610 -40.48 -5.69 19.00
C GLY A 610 -39.53 -4.75 19.75
N VAL A 611 -39.43 -4.96 21.06
CA VAL A 611 -38.40 -4.39 21.95
C VAL A 611 -37.00 -4.52 21.32
N ARG A 612 -36.43 -3.39 20.88
CA ARG A 612 -35.02 -3.27 20.48
C ARG A 612 -34.31 -2.35 21.48
N ASN A 613 -33.18 -2.81 22.00
CA ASN A 613 -32.24 -1.94 22.70
C ASN A 613 -31.85 -0.79 21.76
N ALA A 614 -31.66 0.42 22.29
CA ALA A 614 -31.36 1.62 21.52
C ALA A 614 -30.05 1.46 20.69
N PHE A 615 -30.21 1.09 19.41
CA PHE A 615 -29.22 1.14 18.35
C PHE A 615 -29.49 2.39 17.51
N ILE A 616 -28.43 3.10 17.11
CA ILE A 616 -28.55 4.23 16.19
C ILE A 616 -28.04 3.73 14.84
N ASP A 617 -28.92 3.73 13.84
CA ASP A 617 -28.57 3.43 12.46
C ASP A 617 -27.79 4.59 11.88
N VAL A 618 -26.62 4.33 11.33
CA VAL A 618 -25.80 5.34 10.66
C VAL A 618 -25.73 5.01 9.18
N GLU A 619 -26.32 5.87 8.36
CA GLU A 619 -26.08 5.90 6.92
C GLU A 619 -24.70 6.51 6.61
N PRO A 620 -24.02 6.03 5.55
CA PRO A 620 -22.63 6.39 5.23
C PRO A 620 -22.44 7.84 4.79
#